data_AF-A0A1I8BGM4-F1
#
_entry.id   AF-A0A1I8BGM4-F1
#
_cell.length_a   1.000
_cell.length_b   1.000
_cell.length_c   1.000
_cell.angle_alpha   90.00
_cell.angle_beta   90.00
_cell.angle_gamma   90.00
#
_symmetry.space_group_name_H-M   'P 1'
#
loop_
_entity.id
_entity.type
_entity.pdbx_description
1 polymer ?
#
loop_
_entity_poly.entity_id
_entity_poly.type
_entity_poly.pdbx_seq_one_letter_code
_entity_poly.pdbx_strand_id
1 'polypeptide(L)'
;MITSFEKKNSDLIVEFDKLNKLNNKQASFVHLENKWEDIDSSNEGNGYINISNDENIKYIKCVEGKGENKDVKIYTEKSFNKPKEFITYSLFYFEIKVKIEGENNLMVIGLKNCNGVHTRYNAVEAKIKTAWDEFRPSTFSWNDGDVFGCGLVYPPINKINEFPYVFFTQNGKQIGKAVKLNFDSYKPYAILKCCSVEANFGHNLEAKPFSYDISNHFLTDEFY
;
A
#
# COMPACT_ATOMS: atom_id res chain seq x y z
N MET A 1 -22.08 -2.77 48.78
CA MET A 1 -20.85 -3.49 49.19
C MET A 1 -20.33 -4.15 47.93
N ILE A 2 -19.30 -3.58 47.29
CA ILE A 2 -18.72 -4.13 46.04
C ILE A 2 -18.05 -5.46 46.42
N THR A 3 -18.36 -6.52 45.70
CA THR A 3 -17.78 -7.84 45.99
C THR A 3 -16.29 -7.81 45.66
N SER A 4 -15.47 -8.58 46.39
CA SER A 4 -14.01 -8.65 46.14
C SER A 4 -13.69 -9.04 44.67
N PHE A 5 -14.63 -9.69 43.98
CA PHE A 5 -14.52 -10.07 42.58
C PHE A 5 -14.67 -8.88 41.61
N GLU A 6 -15.65 -7.99 41.83
CA GLU A 6 -15.85 -6.79 41.00
C GLU A 6 -14.66 -5.84 41.07
N LYS A 7 -14.02 -5.71 42.25
CA LYS A 7 -12.82 -4.91 42.41
C LYS A 7 -11.64 -5.47 41.60
N LYS A 8 -11.42 -6.79 41.63
CA LYS A 8 -10.37 -7.45 40.83
C LYS A 8 -10.57 -7.25 39.32
N ASN A 9 -11.81 -7.29 38.84
CA ASN A 9 -12.09 -7.05 37.42
C ASN A 9 -11.81 -5.60 37.01
N SER A 10 -12.16 -4.62 37.86
CA SER A 10 -11.84 -3.21 37.60
C SER A 10 -10.34 -2.95 37.57
N ASP A 11 -9.58 -3.56 38.50
CA ASP A 11 -8.12 -3.40 38.56
C ASP A 11 -7.45 -4.02 37.31
N LEU A 12 -7.92 -5.19 36.86
CA LEU A 12 -7.46 -5.84 35.61
C LEU A 12 -7.71 -4.98 34.36
N ILE A 13 -8.87 -4.33 34.25
CA ILE A 13 -9.17 -3.43 33.12
C ILE A 13 -8.20 -2.24 33.12
N VAL A 14 -7.92 -1.64 34.29
CA VAL A 14 -6.97 -0.52 34.41
C VAL A 14 -5.54 -0.95 34.06
N GLU A 15 -5.09 -2.13 34.49
CA GLU A 15 -3.77 -2.65 34.09
C GLU A 15 -3.69 -2.96 32.60
N PHE A 16 -4.75 -3.51 32.01
CA PHE A 16 -4.83 -3.77 30.57
C PHE A 16 -4.78 -2.47 29.76
N ASP A 17 -5.47 -1.41 30.21
CA ASP A 17 -5.41 -0.09 29.60
C ASP A 17 -4.03 0.58 29.74
N LYS A 18 -3.33 0.36 30.87
CA LYS A 18 -1.95 0.82 31.05
C LYS A 18 -0.98 0.09 30.12
N LEU A 19 -1.11 -1.23 29.98
CA LEU A 19 -0.33 -2.03 29.02
C LEU A 19 -0.61 -1.61 27.58
N ASN A 20 -1.85 -1.32 27.22
CA ASN A 20 -2.23 -0.78 25.91
C ASN A 20 -1.68 0.64 25.64
N LYS A 21 -1.35 1.40 26.69
CA LYS A 21 -0.67 2.70 26.59
C LYS A 21 0.85 2.58 26.55
N LEU A 22 1.41 1.51 27.13
CA LEU A 22 2.86 1.26 27.21
C LEU A 22 3.38 0.48 26.00
N ASN A 23 2.56 -0.37 25.39
CA ASN A 23 2.88 -0.97 24.11
C ASN A 23 2.72 0.11 23.04
N ASN A 24 3.85 0.61 22.55
CA ASN A 24 3.92 1.28 21.25
C ASN A 24 3.02 0.49 20.30
N LYS A 25 1.91 1.09 19.88
CA LYS A 25 0.89 0.40 19.08
C LYS A 25 1.58 0.01 17.77
N GLN A 26 2.00 -1.24 17.70
CA GLN A 26 2.64 -1.81 16.53
C GLN A 26 1.55 -2.50 15.73
N ALA A 27 1.58 -2.35 14.41
CA ALA A 27 0.65 -3.07 13.56
C ALA A 27 1.16 -4.50 13.33
N SER A 28 0.24 -5.46 13.34
CA SER A 28 0.52 -6.85 13.00
C SER A 28 0.43 -7.01 11.49
N PHE A 29 1.52 -7.42 10.85
CA PHE A 29 1.50 -7.72 9.42
C PHE A 29 0.55 -8.88 9.12
N VAL A 30 -0.33 -8.67 8.14
CA VAL A 30 -1.26 -9.68 7.63
C VAL A 30 -0.73 -10.15 6.29
N HIS A 31 -0.22 -11.38 6.29
CA HIS A 31 0.20 -12.02 5.06
C HIS A 31 -1.01 -12.35 4.18
N LEU A 32 -0.95 -11.94 2.91
CA LEU A 32 -1.96 -12.23 1.90
C LEU A 32 -1.26 -12.55 0.59
N GLU A 33 -1.26 -13.83 0.20
CA GLU A 33 -0.79 -14.23 -1.13
C GLU A 33 -1.61 -13.53 -2.22
N ASN A 34 -0.93 -12.83 -3.13
CA ASN A 34 -1.55 -11.98 -4.13
C ASN A 34 -0.71 -11.93 -5.41
N LYS A 35 -1.33 -11.59 -6.54
CA LYS A 35 -0.66 -11.51 -7.85
C LYS A 35 -1.31 -10.47 -8.72
N TRP A 36 -0.66 -10.06 -9.81
CA TRP A 36 -1.31 -9.26 -10.84
C TRP A 36 -2.35 -10.09 -11.60
N GLU A 37 -3.53 -9.52 -11.84
CA GLU A 37 -4.66 -10.22 -12.48
C GLU A 37 -5.14 -9.50 -13.74
N ASP A 38 -5.43 -8.21 -13.61
CA ASP A 38 -6.22 -7.48 -14.60
C ASP A 38 -5.38 -6.35 -15.22
N ILE A 39 -5.34 -6.31 -16.54
CA ILE A 39 -4.72 -5.25 -17.33
C ILE A 39 -5.84 -4.49 -18.04
N ASP A 40 -6.10 -3.27 -17.56
CA ASP A 40 -6.98 -2.33 -18.27
C ASP A 40 -6.16 -1.67 -19.39
N SER A 41 -5.88 -2.43 -20.46
CA SER A 41 -5.19 -1.92 -21.66
C SER A 41 -6.06 -2.12 -22.89
N SER A 42 -6.40 -1.02 -23.57
CA SER A 42 -7.04 -1.06 -24.89
C SER A 42 -6.03 -0.73 -26.00
N ASN A 43 -6.09 -1.58 -27.03
CA ASN A 43 -5.77 -1.33 -28.44
C ASN A 43 -4.36 -1.72 -28.96
N GLU A 44 -4.41 -2.52 -30.01
CA GLU A 44 -3.32 -2.94 -30.90
C GLU A 44 -2.49 -1.73 -31.41
N GLY A 45 -1.16 -1.87 -31.46
CA GLY A 45 -0.24 -0.89 -32.05
C GLY A 45 0.49 0.05 -31.08
N ASN A 46 0.08 0.12 -29.81
CA ASN A 46 0.72 0.97 -28.79
C ASN A 46 1.80 0.20 -28.00
N GLY A 47 2.70 0.92 -27.33
CA GLY A 47 3.58 0.32 -26.34
C GLY A 47 2.72 -0.31 -25.24
N TYR A 48 2.96 -1.57 -24.94
CA TYR A 48 2.11 -2.34 -24.03
C TYR A 48 2.93 -3.00 -22.95
N ILE A 49 2.24 -3.46 -21.93
CA ILE A 49 2.82 -4.14 -20.79
C ILE A 49 2.37 -5.59 -20.84
N ASN A 50 3.31 -6.49 -20.57
CA ASN A 50 3.04 -7.92 -20.49
C ASN A 50 3.29 -8.40 -19.05
N ILE A 51 2.31 -9.07 -18.45
CA ILE A 51 2.50 -9.79 -17.20
C ILE A 51 3.34 -11.03 -17.54
N SER A 52 4.61 -11.00 -17.14
CA SER A 52 5.54 -12.09 -17.42
C SER A 52 5.41 -13.26 -16.43
N ASN A 53 4.94 -12.96 -15.21
CA ASN A 53 4.44 -13.91 -14.22
C ASN A 53 3.62 -13.15 -13.17
N ASP A 54 3.14 -13.86 -12.14
CA ASP A 54 2.30 -13.34 -11.05
C ASP A 54 2.82 -12.06 -10.37
N GLU A 55 4.13 -11.82 -10.35
CA GLU A 55 4.75 -10.64 -9.70
C GLU A 55 5.41 -9.68 -10.70
N ASN A 56 5.78 -10.13 -11.88
CA ASN A 56 6.67 -9.42 -12.78
C ASN A 56 5.95 -8.92 -14.02
N ILE A 57 6.18 -7.65 -14.30
CA ILE A 57 5.55 -6.93 -15.39
C ILE A 57 6.65 -6.35 -16.26
N LYS A 58 6.66 -6.77 -17.52
CA LYS A 58 7.64 -6.34 -18.51
C LYS A 58 7.01 -5.34 -19.45
N TYR A 59 7.62 -4.18 -19.59
CA TYR A 59 7.25 -3.22 -20.62
C TYR A 59 7.81 -3.62 -21.98
N ILE A 60 6.98 -3.47 -23.02
CA ILE A 60 7.32 -3.71 -24.42
C ILE A 60 7.13 -2.40 -25.17
N LYS A 61 8.25 -1.84 -25.64
CA LYS A 61 8.28 -0.56 -26.35
C LYS A 61 7.45 -0.60 -27.63
N CYS A 62 6.72 0.49 -27.91
CA CYS A 62 6.10 0.68 -29.21
C CYS A 62 7.15 0.68 -30.33
N VAL A 63 6.80 0.13 -31.48
CA VAL A 63 7.64 0.24 -32.68
C VAL A 63 7.58 1.69 -33.17
N GLU A 64 8.75 2.27 -33.44
CA GLU A 64 8.86 3.64 -33.92
C GLU A 64 7.97 3.88 -35.15
N GLY A 65 7.18 4.97 -35.10
CA GLY A 65 6.25 5.35 -36.16
C GLY A 65 4.95 4.53 -36.24
N LYS A 66 4.70 3.57 -35.33
CA LYS A 66 3.49 2.73 -35.35
C LYS A 66 2.46 3.01 -34.25
N GLY A 67 2.77 3.87 -33.29
CA GLY A 67 1.87 4.21 -32.20
C GLY A 67 2.54 5.00 -31.08
N GLU A 68 1.86 5.11 -29.95
CA GLU A 68 2.35 5.85 -28.78
C GLU A 68 2.44 4.95 -27.55
N ASN A 69 3.30 5.32 -26.61
CA ASN A 69 3.36 4.65 -25.32
C ASN A 69 2.22 5.15 -24.44
N LYS A 70 1.29 4.25 -24.13
CA LYS A 70 0.18 4.53 -23.22
C LYS A 70 0.51 4.06 -21.82
N ASP A 71 -0.08 4.71 -20.84
CA ASP A 71 -0.10 4.21 -19.48
C ASP A 71 -1.07 3.03 -19.37
N VAL A 72 -0.71 2.06 -18.56
CA VAL A 72 -1.48 0.84 -18.33
C VAL A 72 -1.77 0.74 -16.85
N LYS A 73 -3.05 0.52 -16.52
CA LYS A 73 -3.50 0.30 -15.15
C LYS A 73 -3.63 -1.19 -14.89
N ILE A 74 -3.10 -1.61 -13.77
CA ILE A 74 -2.98 -3.01 -13.38
C ILE A 74 -3.43 -3.19 -11.94
N TYR A 75 -4.23 -4.22 -11.69
CA TYR A 75 -4.76 -4.55 -10.38
C TYR A 75 -4.30 -5.91 -9.91
N THR A 76 -4.23 -6.10 -8.60
CA THR A 76 -3.98 -7.42 -8.02
C THR A 76 -5.23 -8.30 -8.04
N GLU A 77 -5.11 -9.61 -7.87
CA GLU A 77 -6.26 -10.53 -7.80
C GLU A 77 -7.13 -10.25 -6.57
N LYS A 78 -6.50 -10.17 -5.40
CA LYS A 78 -7.18 -10.03 -4.10
C LYS A 78 -7.15 -8.60 -3.59
N SER A 79 -8.21 -8.24 -2.86
CA SER A 79 -8.30 -6.97 -2.13
C SER A 79 -7.84 -7.13 -0.69
N PHE A 80 -7.29 -6.07 -0.11
CA PHE A 80 -7.01 -5.94 1.32
C PHE A 80 -8.32 -5.65 2.05
N ASN A 81 -8.93 -6.69 2.58
CA ASN A 81 -10.18 -6.59 3.34
C ASN A 81 -9.89 -6.41 4.83
N LYS A 82 -10.69 -5.58 5.50
CA LYS A 82 -10.64 -5.41 6.95
C LYS A 82 -10.84 -6.75 7.64
N PRO A 83 -9.91 -7.20 8.48
CA PRO A 83 -10.07 -8.46 9.19
C PRO A 83 -11.21 -8.40 10.20
N LYS A 84 -11.99 -9.48 10.31
CA LYS A 84 -13.17 -9.54 11.20
C LYS A 84 -12.85 -9.83 12.66
N GLU A 85 -11.68 -10.43 12.93
CA GLU A 85 -11.37 -11.03 14.23
C GLU A 85 -10.11 -10.44 14.89
N PHE A 86 -9.53 -9.38 14.32
CA PHE A 86 -8.30 -8.80 14.84
C PHE A 86 -8.59 -7.80 15.97
N ILE A 87 -7.96 -8.07 17.13
CA ILE A 87 -7.93 -7.19 18.30
C ILE A 87 -6.75 -6.20 18.26
N THR A 88 -5.82 -6.38 17.32
CA THR A 88 -4.70 -5.48 17.04
C THR A 88 -4.88 -4.78 15.70
N TYR A 89 -4.05 -3.77 15.42
CA TYR A 89 -4.03 -3.14 14.10
C TYR A 89 -3.47 -4.12 13.08
N SER A 90 -4.08 -4.17 11.91
CA SER A 90 -3.68 -5.05 10.82
C SER A 90 -2.97 -4.24 9.75
N LEU A 91 -1.74 -4.63 9.39
CA LEU A 91 -0.95 -4.03 8.33
C LEU A 91 -0.94 -4.94 7.09
N PHE A 92 -1.46 -4.43 5.99
CA PHE A 92 -1.23 -4.99 4.65
C PHE A 92 -0.18 -4.14 3.94
N TYR A 93 0.72 -4.79 3.20
CA TYR A 93 1.82 -4.08 2.56
C TYR A 93 2.28 -4.80 1.29
N PHE A 94 2.62 -4.04 0.26
CA PHE A 94 3.28 -4.55 -0.94
C PHE A 94 4.26 -3.50 -1.48
N GLU A 95 5.27 -3.96 -2.22
CA GLU A 95 6.25 -3.10 -2.88
C GLU A 95 6.35 -3.42 -4.38
N ILE A 96 6.77 -2.43 -5.16
CA ILE A 96 7.18 -2.61 -6.55
C ILE A 96 8.58 -2.02 -6.74
N LYS A 97 9.49 -2.80 -7.29
CA LYS A 97 10.78 -2.32 -7.78
C LYS A 97 10.64 -1.90 -9.23
N VAL A 98 11.01 -0.66 -9.54
CA VAL A 98 10.78 -0.05 -10.84
C VAL A 98 12.04 -0.10 -11.68
N LYS A 99 11.90 -0.50 -12.94
CA LYS A 99 12.93 -0.36 -13.97
C LYS A 99 12.43 0.59 -15.06
N ILE A 100 13.13 1.68 -15.28
CA ILE A 100 12.83 2.68 -16.30
C ILE A 100 13.35 2.18 -17.65
N GLU A 101 12.44 2.04 -18.62
CA GLU A 101 12.75 1.48 -19.94
C GLU A 101 12.67 2.54 -21.06
N GLY A 102 12.28 3.77 -20.74
CA GLY A 102 12.19 4.86 -21.70
C GLY A 102 11.88 6.22 -21.08
N GLU A 103 11.85 7.24 -21.95
CA GLU A 103 11.48 8.61 -21.60
C GLU A 103 9.97 8.77 -21.37
N ASN A 104 9.58 9.89 -20.74
CA ASN A 104 8.18 10.20 -20.39
C ASN A 104 7.51 9.03 -19.64
N ASN A 105 8.26 8.47 -18.70
CA ASN A 105 7.86 7.35 -17.87
C ASN A 105 6.84 7.79 -16.82
N LEU A 106 6.00 6.84 -16.40
CA LEU A 106 5.02 7.03 -15.34
C LEU A 106 5.08 5.82 -14.42
N MET A 107 5.08 6.10 -13.12
CA MET A 107 4.74 5.11 -12.11
C MET A 107 3.79 5.73 -11.09
N VAL A 108 2.69 5.03 -10.88
CA VAL A 108 1.72 5.28 -9.81
C VAL A 108 1.52 3.98 -9.04
N ILE A 109 1.49 4.06 -7.72
CA ILE A 109 1.17 2.94 -6.82
C ILE A 109 0.06 3.38 -5.86
N GLY A 110 -0.88 2.49 -5.55
CA GLY A 110 -1.90 2.83 -4.56
C GLY A 110 -2.99 1.79 -4.36
N LEU A 111 -4.12 2.28 -3.86
CA LEU A 111 -5.28 1.51 -3.47
C LEU A 111 -6.55 2.08 -4.12
N LYS A 112 -7.43 1.19 -4.59
CA LYS A 112 -8.78 1.51 -5.08
C LYS A 112 -9.81 0.93 -4.13
N ASN A 113 -10.77 1.72 -3.65
CA ASN A 113 -11.86 1.18 -2.81
C ASN A 113 -13.02 0.60 -3.65
N CYS A 114 -14.02 0.04 -2.97
CA CYS A 114 -15.22 -0.53 -3.60
C CYS A 114 -16.06 0.48 -4.40
N ASN A 115 -15.95 1.78 -4.12
CA ASN A 115 -16.62 2.84 -4.87
C ASN A 115 -15.81 3.33 -6.08
N GLY A 116 -14.65 2.73 -6.36
CA GLY A 116 -13.78 3.14 -7.45
C GLY A 116 -12.96 4.41 -7.19
N VAL A 117 -12.94 4.90 -5.96
CA VAL A 117 -12.07 6.02 -5.55
C VAL A 117 -10.67 5.48 -5.28
N HIS A 118 -9.66 6.23 -5.75
CA HIS A 118 -8.25 5.86 -5.67
C HIS A 118 -7.53 6.76 -4.67
N THR A 119 -6.66 6.16 -3.85
CA THR A 119 -5.63 6.89 -3.07
C THR A 119 -4.27 6.36 -3.48
N ARG A 120 -3.39 7.26 -3.92
CA ARG A 120 -2.22 6.86 -4.70
C ARG A 120 -1.05 7.80 -4.54
N TYR A 121 0.14 7.27 -4.76
CA TYR A 121 1.35 8.04 -4.95
C TYR A 121 1.71 8.09 -6.44
N ASN A 122 1.95 9.30 -6.97
CA ASN A 122 2.47 9.52 -8.32
C ASN A 122 3.95 9.96 -8.20
N ALA A 123 4.87 9.12 -8.68
CA ALA A 123 6.30 9.39 -8.60
C ALA A 123 6.74 10.53 -9.53
N VAL A 124 6.17 10.66 -10.73
CA VAL A 124 6.52 11.76 -11.66
C VAL A 124 6.25 13.11 -11.01
N GLU A 125 5.09 13.24 -10.37
CA GLU A 125 4.66 14.49 -9.75
C GLU A 125 5.19 14.67 -8.34
N ALA A 126 5.73 13.62 -7.73
CA ALA A 126 6.03 13.54 -6.30
C ALA A 126 4.83 13.94 -5.44
N LYS A 127 3.67 13.32 -5.67
CA LYS A 127 2.43 13.66 -4.97
C LYS A 127 1.66 12.46 -4.50
N ILE A 128 1.10 12.57 -3.31
CA ILE A 128 0.03 11.71 -2.82
C ILE A 128 -1.28 12.35 -3.25
N LYS A 129 -2.14 11.59 -3.95
CA LYS A 129 -3.44 12.05 -4.45
C LYS A 129 -4.56 11.20 -3.86
N THR A 130 -5.60 11.88 -3.40
CA THR A 130 -6.89 11.28 -3.00
C THR A 130 -7.95 11.65 -4.04
N ALA A 131 -9.23 11.38 -3.77
CA ALA A 131 -10.32 11.93 -4.59
C ALA A 131 -10.44 13.45 -4.49
N TRP A 132 -9.98 14.04 -3.39
CA TRP A 132 -10.32 15.41 -3.00
C TRP A 132 -9.09 16.31 -2.88
N ASP A 133 -7.94 15.73 -2.57
CA ASP A 133 -6.74 16.46 -2.17
C ASP A 133 -5.48 15.92 -2.85
N GLU A 134 -4.47 16.77 -2.92
CA GLU A 134 -3.11 16.42 -3.33
C GLU A 134 -2.10 16.93 -2.31
N PHE A 135 -1.15 16.09 -1.93
CA PHE A 135 -0.10 16.42 -0.95
C PHE A 135 1.27 16.19 -1.56
N ARG A 136 2.19 17.14 -1.34
CA ARG A 136 3.57 17.07 -1.82
C ARG A 136 4.51 16.73 -0.66
N PRO A 137 5.22 15.59 -0.69
CA PRO A 137 6.28 15.30 0.27
C PRO A 137 7.45 16.29 0.13
N SER A 138 8.15 16.56 1.22
CA SER A 138 9.19 17.60 1.30
C SER A 138 10.43 17.34 0.45
N THR A 139 10.75 16.07 0.17
CA THR A 139 11.94 15.67 -0.59
C THR A 139 11.66 14.40 -1.35
N PHE A 140 11.82 14.43 -2.68
CA PHE A 140 11.64 13.25 -3.52
C PHE A 140 12.49 13.33 -4.79
N SER A 141 13.09 12.20 -5.14
CA SER A 141 13.72 11.94 -6.43
C SER A 141 13.31 10.55 -6.88
N TRP A 142 12.91 10.39 -8.14
CA TRP A 142 12.63 9.07 -8.72
C TRP A 142 13.78 8.65 -9.62
N ASN A 143 14.37 7.50 -9.33
CA ASN A 143 15.48 6.93 -10.08
C ASN A 143 15.15 5.52 -10.57
N ASP A 144 15.94 5.05 -11.55
CA ASP A 144 15.92 3.66 -11.98
C ASP A 144 16.31 2.73 -10.83
N GLY A 145 15.58 1.63 -10.66
CA GLY A 145 15.80 0.65 -9.60
C GLY A 145 15.17 0.97 -8.25
N ASP A 146 14.53 2.14 -8.09
CA ASP A 146 13.83 2.50 -6.86
C ASP A 146 12.71 1.52 -6.51
N VAL A 147 12.52 1.28 -5.21
CA VAL A 147 11.47 0.43 -4.65
C VAL A 147 10.41 1.31 -4.00
N PHE A 148 9.15 1.13 -4.40
CA PHE A 148 8.02 1.88 -3.87
C PHE A 148 7.05 0.96 -3.16
N GLY A 149 6.66 1.30 -1.95
CA GLY A 149 5.70 0.53 -1.16
C GLY A 149 4.41 1.27 -0.88
N CYS A 150 3.37 0.50 -0.63
CA CYS A 150 2.06 0.98 -0.23
C CYS A 150 1.54 0.12 0.92
N GLY A 151 1.38 0.74 2.09
CA GLY A 151 0.89 0.11 3.29
C GLY A 151 -0.51 0.57 3.66
N LEU A 152 -1.38 -0.36 4.03
CA LEU A 152 -2.72 -0.11 4.53
C LEU A 152 -2.82 -0.64 5.96
N VAL A 153 -3.24 0.22 6.88
CA VAL A 153 -3.48 -0.16 8.27
C VAL A 153 -4.96 -0.09 8.58
N TYR A 154 -5.52 -1.20 9.08
CA TYR A 154 -6.85 -1.23 9.64
C TYR A 154 -6.80 -1.17 11.17
N PRO A 155 -7.67 -0.37 11.80
CA PRO A 155 -7.85 -0.41 13.24
C PRO A 155 -8.55 -1.71 13.67
N PRO A 156 -8.32 -2.15 14.93
CA PRO A 156 -8.99 -3.33 15.48
C PRO A 156 -10.50 -3.12 15.61
N ILE A 157 -11.25 -4.22 15.66
CA ILE A 157 -12.72 -4.20 15.65
C ILE A 157 -13.34 -3.45 16.84
N ASN A 158 -12.66 -3.44 18.00
CA ASN A 158 -13.11 -2.74 19.20
C ASN A 158 -12.90 -1.22 19.12
N LYS A 159 -12.29 -0.70 18.05
CA LYS A 159 -12.02 0.72 17.85
C LYS A 159 -12.84 1.30 16.69
N ILE A 160 -14.15 1.29 16.88
CA ILE A 160 -15.14 1.73 15.87
C ILE A 160 -14.99 3.19 15.40
N ASN A 161 -14.36 4.04 16.20
CA ASN A 161 -14.16 5.46 15.89
C ASN A 161 -12.83 5.74 15.18
N GLU A 162 -11.97 4.72 15.03
CA GLU A 162 -10.74 4.85 14.28
C GLU A 162 -10.96 4.46 12.82
N PHE A 163 -10.25 5.16 11.93
CA PHE A 163 -10.33 4.97 10.50
C PHE A 163 -9.11 4.22 9.98
N PRO A 164 -9.24 3.40 8.92
CA PRO A 164 -8.07 2.89 8.23
C PRO A 164 -7.21 4.04 7.70
N TYR A 165 -5.95 3.77 7.40
CA TYR A 165 -5.08 4.74 6.73
C TYR A 165 -4.11 4.05 5.79
N VAL A 166 -3.66 4.80 4.79
CA VAL A 166 -2.61 4.39 3.86
C VAL A 166 -1.37 5.25 4.04
N PHE A 167 -0.21 4.63 3.91
CA PHE A 167 1.08 5.30 3.83
C PHE A 167 1.87 4.75 2.64
N PHE A 168 2.82 5.53 2.17
CA PHE A 168 3.67 5.18 1.04
C PHE A 168 5.12 5.16 1.48
N THR A 169 5.94 4.33 0.83
CA THR A 169 7.37 4.24 1.10
C THR A 169 8.18 4.31 -0.19
N GLN A 170 9.42 4.75 -0.08
CA GLN A 170 10.43 4.64 -1.12
C GLN A 170 11.73 4.14 -0.48
N ASN A 171 12.33 3.10 -1.07
CA ASN A 171 13.59 2.50 -0.63
C ASN A 171 13.60 2.23 0.88
N GLY A 172 12.50 1.66 1.38
CA GLY A 172 12.35 1.29 2.79
C GLY A 172 12.07 2.44 3.76
N LYS A 173 11.81 3.66 3.29
CA LYS A 173 11.47 4.82 4.15
C LYS A 173 10.09 5.36 3.81
N GLN A 174 9.30 5.71 4.82
CA GLN A 174 7.99 6.34 4.61
C GLN A 174 8.15 7.71 3.92
N ILE A 175 7.28 7.98 2.95
CA ILE A 175 7.20 9.24 2.21
C ILE A 175 6.01 10.04 2.72
N GLY A 176 6.28 11.21 3.31
CA GLY A 176 5.23 12.09 3.81
C GLY A 176 4.40 11.49 4.94
N LYS A 177 3.23 12.07 5.18
CA LYS A 177 2.27 11.63 6.20
C LYS A 177 1.31 10.58 5.64
N ALA A 178 0.65 9.85 6.54
CA ALA A 178 -0.41 8.94 6.15
C ALA A 178 -1.69 9.68 5.75
N VAL A 179 -2.55 9.01 5.01
CA VAL A 179 -3.86 9.52 4.59
C VAL A 179 -4.95 8.64 5.20
N LYS A 180 -5.90 9.27 5.90
CA LYS A 180 -7.07 8.58 6.46
C LYS A 180 -8.01 8.10 5.35
N LEU A 181 -8.61 6.95 5.60
CA LEU A 181 -9.45 6.19 4.68
C LEU A 181 -10.80 5.88 5.36
N ASN A 182 -11.80 5.46 4.59
CA ASN A 182 -13.17 5.31 5.10
C ASN A 182 -13.93 4.10 4.54
N PHE A 183 -13.21 3.08 4.05
CA PHE A 183 -13.79 1.84 3.55
C PHE A 183 -13.13 0.61 4.20
N ASP A 184 -13.80 -0.53 4.11
CA ASP A 184 -13.32 -1.81 4.68
C ASP A 184 -12.65 -2.72 3.64
N SER A 185 -12.50 -2.26 2.40
CA SER A 185 -11.87 -3.03 1.33
C SER A 185 -11.17 -2.12 0.33
N TYR A 186 -9.93 -2.46 0.03
CA TYR A 186 -9.07 -1.75 -0.92
C TYR A 186 -8.33 -2.73 -1.82
N LYS A 187 -8.43 -2.55 -3.13
CA LYS A 187 -7.71 -3.33 -4.14
C LYS A 187 -6.39 -2.64 -4.49
N PRO A 188 -5.23 -3.25 -4.24
CA PRO A 188 -3.94 -2.76 -4.71
C PRO A 188 -3.89 -2.61 -6.22
N TYR A 189 -3.18 -1.58 -6.68
CA TYR A 189 -3.02 -1.34 -8.09
C TYR A 189 -1.77 -0.49 -8.40
N ALA A 190 -1.35 -0.51 -9.66
CA ALA A 190 -0.34 0.38 -10.21
C ALA A 190 -0.77 0.96 -11.56
N ILE A 191 -0.16 2.08 -11.95
CA ILE A 191 -0.23 2.63 -13.32
C ILE A 191 1.19 2.79 -13.82
N LEU A 192 1.49 2.23 -14.99
CA LEU A 192 2.84 2.18 -15.53
C LEU A 192 2.86 2.70 -16.97
N LYS A 193 3.89 3.48 -17.31
CA LYS A 193 4.22 3.88 -18.68
C LYS A 193 5.73 3.86 -18.83
N CYS A 194 6.25 3.22 -19.88
CA CYS A 194 7.69 3.09 -20.12
C CYS A 194 8.48 2.51 -18.93
N CYS A 195 7.85 1.64 -18.13
CA CYS A 195 8.44 1.04 -16.93
C CYS A 195 8.14 -0.46 -16.87
N SER A 196 9.15 -1.27 -16.58
CA SER A 196 8.96 -2.63 -16.08
C SER A 196 8.92 -2.61 -14.55
N VAL A 197 8.22 -3.54 -13.91
CA VAL A 197 8.22 -3.66 -12.45
C VAL A 197 8.32 -5.11 -11.98
N GLU A 198 8.99 -5.28 -10.84
CA GLU A 198 8.96 -6.50 -10.05
C GLU A 198 8.20 -6.21 -8.76
N ALA A 199 7.07 -6.88 -8.55
CA ALA A 199 6.30 -6.75 -7.32
C ALA A 199 6.84 -7.67 -6.22
N ASN A 200 6.59 -7.29 -4.98
CA ASN A 200 6.71 -8.14 -3.80
C ASN A 200 5.41 -8.02 -3.01
N PHE A 201 4.63 -9.10 -2.98
CA PHE A 201 3.41 -9.21 -2.15
C PHE A 201 3.66 -9.92 -0.81
N GLY A 202 4.92 -10.26 -0.51
CA GLY A 202 5.32 -10.90 0.72
C GLY A 202 5.20 -12.42 0.73
N HIS A 203 5.20 -13.08 -0.43
CA HIS A 203 5.14 -14.55 -0.56
C HIS A 203 6.29 -15.28 0.15
N ASN A 204 7.50 -14.73 0.08
CA ASN A 204 8.68 -15.31 0.69
C ASN A 204 9.57 -14.19 1.26
N LEU A 205 9.27 -13.78 2.50
CA LEU A 205 10.02 -12.70 3.16
C LEU A 205 11.44 -13.11 3.58
N GLU A 206 11.74 -14.42 3.66
CA GLU A 206 13.10 -14.90 3.95
C GLU A 206 14.03 -14.71 2.75
N ALA A 207 13.57 -15.09 1.55
CA ALA A 207 14.36 -14.96 0.32
C ALA A 207 14.24 -13.58 -0.33
N LYS A 208 13.09 -12.93 -0.18
CA LYS A 208 12.74 -11.64 -0.80
C LYS A 208 12.08 -10.74 0.25
N PRO A 209 12.83 -10.24 1.25
CA PRO A 209 12.30 -9.33 2.26
C PRO A 209 11.80 -8.03 1.61
N PHE A 210 10.88 -7.36 2.28
CA PHE A 210 10.54 -5.97 1.94
C PHE A 210 11.74 -5.06 2.21
N SER A 211 11.86 -4.00 1.42
CA SER A 211 12.82 -2.92 1.71
C SER A 211 12.41 -2.15 2.96
N TYR A 212 11.10 -1.98 3.17
CA TYR A 212 10.54 -1.40 4.39
C TYR A 212 10.47 -2.43 5.51
N ASP A 213 10.94 -2.02 6.69
CA ASP A 213 10.86 -2.84 7.89
C ASP A 213 9.45 -2.81 8.50
N ILE A 214 8.60 -3.70 7.98
CA ILE A 214 7.23 -3.88 8.48
C ILE A 214 7.18 -4.33 9.95
N SER A 215 8.24 -4.94 10.47
CA SER A 215 8.33 -5.33 11.87
C SER A 215 8.48 -4.12 12.79
N ASN A 216 8.95 -2.99 12.27
CA ASN A 216 9.08 -1.73 13.03
C ASN A 216 8.00 -0.70 12.66
N HIS A 217 6.85 -1.12 12.10
CA HIS A 217 5.74 -0.21 11.83
C HIS A 217 4.97 0.15 13.10
N PHE A 218 5.22 1.35 13.61
CA PHE A 218 4.44 1.98 14.67
C PHE A 218 3.31 2.81 14.09
N LEU A 219 2.17 2.85 14.79
CA LEU A 219 1.06 3.69 14.37
C LEU A 219 1.45 5.17 14.36
N THR A 220 1.08 5.85 13.28
CA THR A 220 1.23 7.29 13.15
C THR A 220 0.07 8.04 13.79
N ASP A 221 0.37 9.14 14.45
CA ASP A 221 -0.59 10.17 14.86
C ASP A 221 -0.61 11.36 13.88
N GLU A 222 0.36 11.43 12.97
CA GLU A 222 0.43 12.42 11.92
C GLU A 222 -0.27 11.95 10.63
N PHE A 223 -1.21 12.78 10.19
CA PHE A 223 -1.95 12.62 8.94
C PHE A 223 -1.94 13.95 8.17
N TYR A 224 -2.14 13.87 6.85
CA TYR A 224 -2.51 15.05 6.07
C TYR A 224 -3.95 15.48 6.37
#